data_AF-A0A1G7JIQ6-F1
#
_entry.id   AF-A0A1G7JIQ6-F1
#
_cell.length_a   1.000
_cell.length_b   1.000
_cell.length_c   1.000
_cell.angle_alpha   90.00
_cell.angle_beta   90.00
_cell.angle_gamma   90.00
#
_symmetry.space_group_name_H-M   'P 1'
#
loop_
_entity.id
_entity.type
_entity.pdbx_description
1 polymer ?
#
loop_
_entity_poly.entity_id
_entity_poly.type
_entity_poly.pdbx_seq_one_letter_code
_entity_poly.pdbx_strand_id
1 'polypeptide(L)'
;MPLKERLFQTLAKLEKGKALLGKVHPVAGMDGLFVVESEAQPGKRYLVDLEAETCTCPAYAQGKTRPCKHQVAVVLSLWLREKRERAQARTEARAAERPVA
;
A
#
# COMPACT_ATOMS: atom_id res chain seq x y z
N MET A 1 14.21 -1.49 21.79
CA MET A 1 14.73 -0.60 20.72
C MET A 1 14.33 0.84 21.00
N PRO A 2 15.29 1.77 21.05
CA PRO A 2 15.08 3.21 20.99
C PRO A 2 14.10 3.68 19.88
N LEU A 3 13.44 4.82 20.11
CA LEU A 3 12.49 5.41 19.16
C LEU A 3 13.10 5.62 17.77
N LYS A 4 14.31 6.20 17.71
CA LYS A 4 15.03 6.50 16.46
C LYS A 4 15.17 5.26 15.56
N GLU A 5 15.56 4.13 16.13
CA GLU A 5 15.78 2.91 15.39
C GLU A 5 14.47 2.31 14.85
N ARG A 6 13.39 2.38 15.64
CA ARG A 6 12.06 1.96 15.18
C ARG A 6 11.59 2.81 14.00
N LEU A 7 11.79 4.14 14.07
CA LEU A 7 11.46 5.05 12.98
C LEU A 7 12.29 4.76 11.72
N PHE A 8 13.59 4.51 11.85
CA PHE A 8 14.43 4.13 10.71
C PHE A 8 13.99 2.82 10.06
N GLN A 9 13.58 1.82 10.85
CA GLN A 9 13.02 0.59 10.29
C GLN A 9 11.70 0.85 9.54
N THR A 10 10.82 1.69 10.08
CA THR A 10 9.58 2.07 9.40
C THR A 10 9.85 2.81 8.09
N LEU A 11 10.77 3.78 8.09
CA LEU A 11 11.15 4.53 6.89
C LEU A 11 11.78 3.62 5.82
N ALA A 12 12.65 2.69 6.22
CA ALA A 12 13.23 1.71 5.30
C ALA A 12 12.18 0.79 4.67
N LYS A 13 11.14 0.41 5.42
CA LYS A 13 10.01 -0.36 4.86
C LYS A 13 9.16 0.49 3.92
N LEU A 14 8.94 1.76 4.25
CA LEU A 14 8.22 2.71 3.39
C LEU A 14 8.94 2.91 2.06
N GLU A 15 10.25 3.12 2.09
CA GLU A 15 11.08 3.27 0.89
C GLU A 15 10.97 2.04 -0.02
N LYS A 16 11.13 0.84 0.55
CA LYS A 16 10.95 -0.43 -0.18
C LYS A 16 9.51 -0.64 -0.67
N GLY A 17 8.52 -0.17 0.08
CA GLY A 17 7.10 -0.23 -0.29
C GLY A 17 6.78 0.66 -1.49
N LYS A 18 7.42 1.83 -1.61
CA LYS A 18 7.23 2.75 -2.76
C LYS A 18 7.58 2.10 -4.09
N ALA A 19 8.64 1.28 -4.13
CA ALA A 19 9.04 0.55 -5.34
C ALA A 19 7.99 -0.46 -5.84
N LEU A 20 6.98 -0.77 -5.03
CA LEU A 20 5.92 -1.73 -5.34
C LEU A 20 4.60 -1.07 -5.75
N LEU A 21 4.47 0.27 -5.78
CA LEU A 21 3.17 0.94 -5.97
C LEU A 21 2.45 0.61 -7.28
N GLY A 22 3.19 0.31 -8.36
CA GLY A 22 2.62 -0.13 -9.65
C GLY A 22 2.34 -1.63 -9.73
N LYS A 23 2.63 -2.39 -8.67
CA LYS A 23 2.58 -3.86 -8.59
C LYS A 23 1.56 -4.35 -7.58
N VAL A 24 0.65 -3.48 -7.13
CA VAL A 24 -0.40 -3.78 -6.15
C VAL A 24 -1.74 -3.87 -6.86
N HIS A 25 -2.38 -5.02 -6.77
CA HIS A 25 -3.64 -5.32 -7.45
C HIS A 25 -4.66 -5.81 -6.42
N PRO A 26 -5.88 -5.23 -6.35
CA PRO A 26 -6.95 -5.78 -5.53
C PRO A 26 -7.39 -7.15 -6.08
N VAL A 27 -7.83 -8.05 -5.20
CA VAL A 27 -8.46 -9.30 -5.61
C VAL A 27 -9.95 -9.03 -5.86
N ALA A 28 -10.43 -9.39 -7.06
CA ALA A 28 -11.81 -9.14 -7.44
C ALA A 28 -12.78 -9.91 -6.52
N GLY A 29 -13.77 -9.20 -5.97
CA GLY A 29 -14.78 -9.77 -5.08
C GLY A 29 -14.30 -10.08 -3.67
N MET A 30 -13.07 -9.68 -3.29
CA MET A 30 -12.52 -9.88 -1.95
C MET A 30 -11.96 -8.56 -1.42
N ASP A 31 -12.76 -7.88 -0.60
CA ASP A 31 -12.33 -6.65 0.06
C ASP A 31 -11.17 -6.94 1.02
N GLY A 32 -10.27 -5.96 1.18
CA GLY A 32 -9.10 -6.12 2.06
C GLY A 32 -8.00 -7.05 1.53
N LEU A 33 -8.23 -7.77 0.42
CA LEU A 33 -7.28 -8.74 -0.14
C LEU A 33 -6.57 -8.21 -1.40
N PHE A 34 -5.26 -8.32 -1.41
CA PHE A 34 -4.40 -7.76 -2.45
C PHE A 34 -3.34 -8.74 -2.91
N VAL A 35 -3.04 -8.71 -4.21
CA VAL A 35 -1.90 -9.37 -4.81
C VAL A 35 -0.81 -8.34 -5.05
N VAL A 36 0.40 -8.63 -4.57
CA VAL A 36 1.59 -7.81 -4.80
C VAL A 36 2.62 -8.61 -5.59
N GLU A 37 3.01 -8.10 -6.76
CA GLU A 37 4.04 -8.77 -7.56
C GLU A 37 5.42 -8.61 -6.92
N SER A 38 6.25 -9.65 -7.05
CA SER A 38 7.59 -9.60 -6.53
C SER A 38 8.44 -8.62 -7.31
N GLU A 39 9.15 -7.76 -6.57
CA GLU A 39 10.15 -6.87 -7.15
C GLU A 39 11.33 -7.62 -7.79
N ALA A 40 11.77 -8.72 -7.17
CA ALA A 40 13.01 -9.42 -7.51
C ALA A 40 12.82 -10.68 -8.36
N GLN A 41 11.60 -11.25 -8.41
CA GLN A 41 11.31 -12.51 -9.08
C GLN A 41 10.11 -12.33 -10.01
N PRO A 42 10.33 -12.09 -11.33
CA PRO A 42 9.24 -11.99 -12.29
C PRO A 42 8.29 -13.18 -12.21
N GLY A 43 6.97 -12.92 -12.31
CA GLY A 43 5.93 -13.94 -12.21
C GLY A 43 5.57 -14.40 -10.80
N LYS A 44 6.40 -14.10 -9.78
CA LYS A 44 6.08 -14.41 -8.39
C LYS A 44 5.16 -13.36 -7.80
N ARG A 45 4.14 -13.81 -7.06
CA ARG A 45 3.11 -12.96 -6.46
C ARG A 45 2.92 -13.33 -4.99
N TYR A 46 2.62 -12.33 -4.18
CA TYR A 46 2.32 -12.50 -2.75
C TYR A 46 0.92 -12.00 -2.46
N LEU A 47 0.18 -12.76 -1.67
CA LEU A 47 -1.13 -12.38 -1.17
C LEU A 47 -0.93 -11.58 0.12
N VAL A 48 -1.64 -10.47 0.23
CA VAL A 48 -1.70 -9.61 1.41
C VAL A 48 -3.16 -9.51 1.82
N ASP A 49 -3.43 -9.92 3.05
CA ASP A 49 -4.74 -9.79 3.68
C ASP A 49 -4.62 -8.72 4.77
N LEU A 50 -5.29 -7.59 4.58
CA LEU A 50 -5.26 -6.51 5.56
C LEU A 50 -6.17 -6.79 6.76
N GLU A 51 -7.23 -7.58 6.62
CA GLU A 51 -8.14 -7.91 7.71
C GLU A 51 -7.52 -8.93 8.65
N ALA A 52 -6.93 -9.98 8.09
CA ALA A 52 -6.20 -10.99 8.87
C ALA A 52 -4.77 -10.54 9.24
N GLU A 53 -4.33 -9.35 8.80
CA GLU A 53 -2.98 -8.81 8.99
C GLU A 53 -1.87 -9.77 8.51
N THR A 54 -2.10 -10.50 7.40
CA THR A 54 -1.17 -11.52 6.89
C THR A 54 -0.53 -11.16 5.55
N CYS A 55 0.60 -11.82 5.27
CA CYS A 55 1.23 -11.79 3.95
C CYS A 55 1.92 -13.12 3.64
N THR A 56 1.79 -13.63 2.41
CA THR A 56 2.44 -14.89 2.01
C THR A 56 3.92 -14.74 1.61
N CYS A 57 4.53 -13.56 1.83
CA CYS A 57 5.93 -13.37 1.48
C CYS A 57 6.89 -14.08 2.45
N PRO A 58 8.09 -14.51 1.99
CA PRO A 58 9.04 -15.22 2.85
C PRO A 58 9.44 -14.46 4.10
N ALA A 59 9.57 -13.13 4.03
CA ALA A 59 9.94 -12.31 5.17
C ALA A 59 8.87 -12.30 6.28
N TYR A 60 7.59 -12.41 5.90
CA TYR A 60 6.48 -12.54 6.84
C TYR A 60 6.38 -13.98 7.36
N ALA A 61 6.40 -14.97 6.46
CA ALA A 61 6.29 -16.39 6.80
C ALA A 61 7.39 -16.87 7.75
N GLN A 62 8.61 -16.33 7.62
CA GLN A 62 9.74 -16.64 8.50
C GLN A 62 9.77 -15.80 9.79
N GLY A 63 8.74 -14.99 10.06
CA GLY A 63 8.67 -14.12 11.25
C GLY A 63 9.72 -13.01 11.30
N LYS A 64 10.44 -12.75 10.20
CA LYS A 64 11.57 -11.80 10.16
C LYS A 64 11.12 -10.35 10.30
N THR A 65 9.91 -10.02 9.84
CA THR A 65 9.44 -8.63 9.89
C THR A 65 7.92 -8.53 9.89
N ARG A 66 7.40 -7.63 10.73
CA ARG A 66 5.98 -7.22 10.78
C ARG A 66 5.90 -5.70 11.04
N PRO A 67 5.12 -4.92 10.28
CA PRO A 67 4.57 -5.28 8.97
C PRO A 67 5.69 -5.54 7.94
N CYS A 68 5.42 -6.33 6.90
CA CYS A 68 6.36 -6.52 5.80
C CYS A 68 6.24 -5.41 4.74
N LYS A 69 7.21 -5.32 3.80
CA LYS A 69 7.19 -4.27 2.77
C LYS A 69 5.94 -4.34 1.86
N HIS A 70 5.34 -5.52 1.68
CA HIS A 70 4.13 -5.68 0.85
C HIS A 70 2.89 -5.13 1.55
N GLN A 71 2.73 -5.36 2.85
CA GLN A 71 1.66 -4.72 3.64
C GLN A 71 1.78 -3.19 3.58
N VAL A 72 3.00 -2.67 3.75
CA VAL A 72 3.26 -1.22 3.62
C VAL A 72 2.94 -0.71 2.21
N ALA A 73 3.30 -1.45 1.15
CA ALA A 73 2.99 -1.07 -0.23
C ALA A 73 1.48 -1.00 -0.50
N VAL A 74 0.71 -1.97 0.02
CA VAL A 74 -0.75 -2.00 -0.12
C VAL A 74 -1.38 -0.80 0.57
N VAL A 75 -1.05 -0.57 1.85
CA VAL A 75 -1.59 0.57 2.61
C VAL A 75 -1.19 1.90 1.96
N LEU A 76 0.06 2.02 1.48
CA LEU A 76 0.49 3.23 0.78
C LEU A 76 -0.28 3.45 -0.53
N SER A 77 -0.56 2.38 -1.29
CA SER A 77 -1.35 2.45 -2.53
C SER A 77 -2.76 2.95 -2.25
N LEU A 78 -3.42 2.41 -1.21
CA LEU A 78 -4.74 2.84 -0.77
C LEU A 78 -4.76 4.30 -0.33
N TRP A 79 -3.80 4.70 0.53
CA TRP A 79 -3.70 6.08 1.00
C TRP A 79 -3.49 7.08 -0.16
N LEU A 80 -2.68 6.73 -1.15
CA LEU A 80 -2.47 7.57 -2.34
C LEU A 80 -3.72 7.67 -3.22
N ARG A 81 -4.51 6.59 -3.34
CA ARG A 81 -5.79 6.62 -4.06
C ARG A 81 -6.78 7.54 -3.36
N GLU A 82 -6.98 7.35 -2.07
CA GLU A 82 -7.89 8.17 -1.25
C GLU A 82 -7.46 9.66 -1.24
N LYS A 83 -6.14 9.94 -1.23
CA LYS A 83 -5.62 11.31 -1.35
C LYS A 83 -5.97 11.93 -2.70
N ARG A 84 -5.89 11.18 -3.80
CA ARG A 84 -6.24 11.67 -5.14
C ARG A 84 -7.74 11.91 -5.28
N GLU A 85 -8.57 10.97 -4.82
CA GLU A 85 -10.03 11.08 -4.83
C GLU A 85 -10.50 12.33 -4.06
N ARG A 86 -9.93 12.58 -2.88
CA ARG A 86 -10.22 13.80 -2.10
C ARG A 86 -9.79 15.08 -2.83
N ALA A 87 -8.69 15.06 -3.55
CA ALA A 87 -8.23 16.21 -4.32
C ALA A 87 -9.14 16.49 -5.53
N GLN A 88 -9.61 15.43 -6.19
CA GLN A 88 -10.57 15.52 -7.31
C GLN A 88 -11.91 16.07 -6.84
N ALA A 89 -12.49 15.50 -5.78
CA ALA A 89 -13.75 15.98 -5.21
C ALA A 89 -13.71 17.46 -4.83
N ARG A 90 -12.59 17.94 -4.25
CA ARG A 90 -12.39 19.38 -3.96
C ARG A 90 -12.35 20.24 -5.22
N THR A 91 -11.78 19.72 -6.30
CA THR A 91 -11.68 20.44 -7.58
C THR A 91 -13.03 20.51 -8.27
N GLU A 92 -13.78 19.41 -8.26
CA GLU A 92 -15.14 19.31 -8.81
C GLU A 92 -16.12 20.22 -8.06
N ALA A 93 -16.08 20.21 -6.72
CA ALA A 93 -16.90 21.11 -5.91
C ALA A 93 -16.63 22.59 -6.26
N ARG A 94 -15.35 22.98 -6.38
CA ARG A 94 -14.97 24.34 -6.77
C ARG A 94 -15.41 24.70 -8.20
N ALA A 95 -15.44 23.72 -9.11
CA ALA A 95 -15.93 23.93 -10.48
C ALA A 95 -17.45 24.09 -10.52
N ALA A 96 -18.19 23.34 -9.71
CA ALA A 96 -19.65 23.42 -9.59
C ALA A 96 -20.12 24.73 -8.95
N GLU A 97 -19.32 25.33 -8.07
CA GLU A 97 -19.61 26.63 -7.43
C GLU A 97 -19.31 27.84 -8.33
N ARG A 98 -18.71 27.65 -9.51
CA ARG A 98 -18.44 28.75 -10.46
C ARG A 98 -19.71 29.04 -11.27
N PRO A 99 -20.35 30.22 -11.10
CA PRO A 99 -21.55 30.53 -11.87
C PRO A 99 -21.21 30.54 -13.36
N VAL A 100 -22.07 29.92 -14.16
CA VAL A 100 -22.06 30.07 -15.63
C VAL A 100 -22.39 31.53 -15.90
N ALA A 101 -21.41 32.28 -16.39
CA ALA A 101 -21.58 33.66 -16.84
C ALA A 101 -22.30 33.70 -18.20
#